data_AF-A0A1Y1W7L8-F1
#
_entry.id   AF-A0A1Y1W7L8-F1
#
_cell.length_a   1.000
_cell.length_b   1.000
_cell.length_c   1.000
_cell.angle_alpha   90.00
_cell.angle_beta   90.00
_cell.angle_gamma   90.00
#
_symmetry.space_group_name_H-M   'P 1'
#
loop_
_entity.id
_entity.type
_entity.pdbx_description
1 polymer ?
#
loop_
_entity_poly.entity_id
_entity_poly.type
_entity_poly.pdbx_seq_one_letter_code
_entity_poly.pdbx_strand_id
1 'polypeptide(L)'
;MFRQLVARTAARRISAARSLTTTPAPSAPKRPANDSHFQYDMKAPQLDAGVANLFLVDDKTLRISKILPTGFKLSSGHTVYGPLLIVNNEAFKLKIAPPQTKNGTTVHPFSELTPDALRILDVVTPKPEMLVVGGGAETWPVNKEAREYLTSIGISVEMANTKFASNTFNVLAEEGRHAALLAIPAGVKV
;
A
#
# COMPACT_ATOMS: atom_id res chain seq x y z
N MET A 1 -20.72 37.91 33.06
CA MET A 1 -21.58 38.70 32.16
C MET A 1 -20.86 40.02 31.88
N PHE A 2 -20.87 40.50 30.63
CA PHE A 2 -20.24 41.75 30.10
C PHE A 2 -18.72 41.71 29.82
N ARG A 3 -18.26 41.81 28.55
CA ARG A 3 -18.19 43.00 27.63
C ARG A 3 -17.32 44.11 28.25
N GLN A 4 -16.38 44.81 27.61
CA GLN A 4 -16.19 45.12 26.19
C GLN A 4 -14.79 45.77 25.98
N LEU A 5 -14.30 45.63 24.75
CA LEU A 5 -13.31 46.44 24.02
C LEU A 5 -13.51 47.96 24.16
N VAL A 6 -12.45 48.76 24.31
CA VAL A 6 -12.31 50.11 23.67
C VAL A 6 -10.82 50.50 23.53
N ALA A 7 -10.45 50.89 22.31
CA ALA A 7 -9.20 51.52 21.89
C ALA A 7 -9.26 53.06 22.04
N ARG A 8 -8.09 53.76 22.07
CA ARG A 8 -7.77 55.03 21.34
C ARG A 8 -6.71 55.90 22.06
N THR A 9 -5.58 56.20 21.37
CA THR A 9 -5.17 57.58 20.94
C THR A 9 -4.16 58.23 21.91
N ALA A 10 -3.10 58.99 21.59
CA ALA A 10 -2.51 59.61 20.40
C ALA A 10 -1.01 59.95 20.65
N ALA A 11 -0.25 60.11 19.56
CA ALA A 11 0.75 61.15 19.18
C ALA A 11 1.63 61.84 20.28
N ARG A 12 2.86 62.31 20.10
CA ARG A 12 3.74 62.70 18.97
C ARG A 12 5.10 63.07 19.60
N ARG A 13 6.23 62.97 18.89
CA ARG A 13 7.33 63.97 18.93
C ARG A 13 8.34 63.72 17.80
N ILE A 14 8.98 64.80 17.36
CA ILE A 14 9.65 65.00 16.06
C ILE A 14 11.16 65.19 16.28
N SER A 15 11.94 64.77 15.28
CA SER A 15 13.19 65.40 14.77
C SER A 15 14.55 64.86 15.26
N ALA A 16 15.36 64.36 14.31
CA ALA A 16 16.62 64.98 13.90
C ALA A 16 17.16 64.34 12.59
N ALA A 17 17.97 65.12 11.85
CA ALA A 17 18.50 64.93 10.49
C ALA A 17 19.70 63.93 10.44
N ARG A 18 20.42 63.61 9.35
CA ARG A 18 20.56 64.07 7.95
C ARG A 18 21.42 63.01 7.19
N SER A 19 21.16 62.88 5.88
CA SER A 19 22.07 62.52 4.75
C SER A 19 22.93 61.25 4.76
N LEU A 20 22.89 60.51 3.63
CA LEU A 20 24.07 60.13 2.83
C LEU A 20 23.60 59.68 1.43
N THR A 21 24.10 60.39 0.42
CA THR A 21 23.91 60.14 -1.02
C THR A 21 24.78 58.96 -1.43
N THR A 22 24.23 57.95 -2.11
CA THR A 22 25.03 56.92 -2.80
C THR A 22 24.51 56.70 -4.23
N THR A 23 25.47 56.59 -5.12
CA THR A 23 25.44 56.61 -6.60
C THR A 23 24.66 55.45 -7.22
N PRO A 24 24.03 55.60 -8.40
CA PRO A 24 23.36 54.49 -9.09
C PRO A 24 24.37 53.48 -9.65
N ALA A 25 24.00 52.20 -9.57
CA ALA A 25 24.77 51.06 -10.05
C ALA A 25 24.91 51.04 -11.59
N PRO A 26 26.01 50.47 -12.14
CA PRO A 26 26.20 50.35 -13.59
C PRO A 26 25.20 49.38 -14.22
N SER A 27 24.72 49.73 -15.42
CA SER A 27 23.72 48.99 -16.20
C SER A 27 24.22 47.62 -16.67
N ALA A 28 23.40 46.59 -16.47
CA ALA A 28 23.61 45.24 -16.99
C ALA A 28 23.66 45.21 -18.54
N PRO A 29 24.44 44.30 -19.16
CA PRO A 29 24.51 44.20 -20.62
C PRO A 29 23.17 43.72 -21.19
N LYS A 30 22.74 44.35 -22.29
CA LYS A 30 21.50 44.02 -23.01
C LYS A 30 21.56 42.60 -23.56
N ARG A 31 20.57 41.78 -23.18
CA ARG A 31 20.32 40.45 -23.73
C ARG A 31 19.96 40.59 -25.23
N PRO A 32 20.57 39.83 -26.15
CA PRO A 32 20.11 39.86 -27.54
C PRO A 32 18.71 39.27 -27.62
N ALA A 33 17.83 40.00 -28.28
CA ALA A 33 16.53 39.52 -28.74
C ALA A 33 16.73 38.87 -30.11
N ASN A 34 16.32 37.60 -30.28
CA ASN A 34 15.27 37.20 -31.23
C ASN A 34 15.23 35.67 -31.38
N ASP A 35 14.02 35.20 -31.65
CA ASP A 35 13.52 33.83 -31.68
C ASP A 35 14.10 32.94 -32.80
N SER A 36 14.28 31.65 -32.49
CA SER A 36 13.96 30.57 -33.42
C SER A 36 13.66 29.28 -32.64
N HIS A 37 12.57 28.64 -33.03
CA HIS A 37 11.97 27.45 -32.44
C HIS A 37 13.00 26.34 -32.18
N PHE A 38 13.21 25.99 -30.90
CA PHE A 38 13.73 24.67 -30.56
C PHE A 38 12.65 23.64 -30.86
N GLN A 39 12.65 23.15 -32.09
CA GLN A 39 11.92 21.96 -32.46
C GLN A 39 12.60 20.80 -31.73
N TYR A 40 11.95 20.25 -30.70
CA TYR A 40 12.35 18.96 -30.16
C TYR A 40 12.21 17.95 -31.31
N ASP A 41 13.34 17.43 -31.80
CA ASP A 41 13.31 16.27 -32.68
C ASP A 41 12.62 15.14 -31.91
N MET A 42 11.56 14.58 -32.48
CA MET A 42 10.78 13.47 -31.94
C MET A 42 11.57 12.14 -31.94
N LYS A 43 12.90 12.18 -31.97
CA LYS A 43 13.76 11.00 -32.07
C LYS A 43 14.42 10.70 -30.73
N ALA A 44 13.72 9.84 -29.98
CA ALA A 44 14.16 8.92 -28.92
C ALA A 44 15.17 9.41 -27.85
N PRO A 45 14.98 9.04 -26.57
CA PRO A 45 15.92 9.36 -25.50
C PRO A 45 17.34 8.85 -25.81
N GLN A 46 18.34 9.71 -25.62
CA GLN A 46 19.74 9.36 -25.81
C GLN A 46 20.26 8.57 -24.60
N LEU A 47 20.83 7.40 -24.87
CA LEU A 47 21.28 6.42 -23.88
C LEU A 47 22.72 6.72 -23.43
N ASP A 48 22.92 7.45 -22.33
CA ASP A 48 24.27 7.84 -21.87
C ASP A 48 25.12 6.66 -21.32
N ALA A 49 24.50 5.53 -20.93
CA ALA A 49 25.17 4.37 -20.32
C ALA A 49 25.09 3.07 -21.15
N GLY A 50 24.66 3.15 -22.42
CA GLY A 50 24.52 1.99 -23.30
C GLY A 50 23.32 1.06 -23.01
N VAL A 51 22.63 1.24 -21.89
CA VAL A 51 21.36 0.57 -21.56
C VAL A 51 20.42 1.62 -20.94
N ALA A 52 19.18 1.73 -21.44
CA ALA A 52 18.11 2.36 -20.67
C ALA A 52 16.98 1.38 -20.43
N ASN A 53 16.25 1.65 -19.37
CA ASN A 53 14.99 1.00 -19.13
C ASN A 53 13.97 1.48 -20.18
N LEU A 54 13.57 0.56 -21.07
CA LEU A 54 12.63 0.83 -22.16
C LEU A 54 11.17 0.77 -21.70
N PHE A 55 10.91 0.22 -20.50
CA PHE A 55 9.56 0.07 -19.96
C PHE A 55 9.45 0.73 -18.59
N LEU A 56 8.39 1.49 -18.40
CA LEU A 56 7.90 1.79 -17.06
C LEU A 56 6.99 0.62 -16.65
N VAL A 57 7.33 -0.03 -15.54
CA VAL A 57 6.48 -1.06 -14.94
C VAL A 57 5.28 -0.36 -14.31
N ASP A 58 4.12 -0.35 -14.97
CA ASP A 58 2.83 -0.07 -14.31
C ASP A 58 2.19 -1.40 -13.92
N ASP A 59 2.78 -2.04 -12.92
CA ASP A 59 2.18 -3.19 -12.27
C ASP A 59 1.43 -2.66 -11.05
N LYS A 60 0.14 -2.34 -11.21
CA LYS A 60 -0.72 -2.12 -10.04
C LYS A 60 -0.84 -3.44 -9.29
N THR A 61 0.14 -3.72 -8.43
CA THR A 61 0.16 -4.86 -7.54
C THR A 61 -1.02 -4.71 -6.57
N LEU A 62 -1.88 -5.72 -6.57
CA LEU A 62 -3.03 -5.72 -5.70
C LEU A 62 -2.55 -5.98 -4.27
N ARG A 63 -2.80 -5.02 -3.38
CA ARG A 63 -2.27 -4.99 -2.02
C ARG A 63 -3.35 -4.65 -1.02
N ILE A 64 -3.10 -4.96 0.24
CA ILE A 64 -3.94 -4.50 1.34
C ILE A 64 -3.56 -3.05 1.65
N SER A 65 -4.43 -2.11 1.33
CA SER A 65 -4.26 -0.69 1.68
C SER A 65 -4.68 -0.41 3.13
N LYS A 66 -5.77 -1.03 3.59
CA LYS A 66 -6.25 -0.88 4.96
C LYS A 66 -6.98 -2.13 5.44
N ILE A 67 -6.70 -2.55 6.66
CA ILE A 67 -7.46 -3.60 7.35
C ILE A 67 -8.64 -2.93 8.07
N LEU A 68 -9.85 -3.42 7.83
CA LEU A 68 -11.08 -2.99 8.48
C LEU A 68 -11.52 -4.05 9.50
N PRO A 69 -12.41 -3.72 10.46
CA PRO A 69 -12.92 -4.71 11.40
C PRO A 69 -13.59 -5.91 10.72
N THR A 70 -14.31 -5.68 9.62
CA THR A 70 -15.09 -6.71 8.90
C THR A 70 -14.59 -6.98 7.48
N GLY A 71 -13.45 -6.41 7.08
CA GLY A 71 -12.97 -6.53 5.72
C GLY A 71 -11.63 -5.86 5.44
N PHE A 72 -11.39 -5.55 4.18
CA PHE A 72 -10.13 -5.02 3.66
C PHE A 72 -10.40 -3.97 2.58
N LYS A 73 -9.68 -2.86 2.63
CA LYS A 73 -9.56 -1.93 1.51
C LYS A 73 -8.33 -2.29 0.70
N LEU A 74 -8.48 -2.44 -0.60
CA LEU A 74 -7.42 -2.82 -1.52
C LEU A 74 -6.76 -1.58 -2.15
N SER A 75 -5.53 -1.75 -2.66
CA SER A 75 -4.82 -0.70 -3.43
C SER A 75 -5.60 -0.27 -4.69
N SER A 76 -6.47 -1.13 -5.21
CA SER A 76 -7.38 -0.81 -6.32
C SER A 76 -8.49 0.18 -5.95
N GLY A 77 -8.65 0.53 -4.68
CA GLY A 77 -9.72 1.39 -4.17
C GLY A 77 -10.98 0.64 -3.72
N HIS A 78 -11.15 -0.62 -4.12
CA HIS A 78 -12.27 -1.47 -3.73
C HIS A 78 -12.18 -1.92 -2.27
N THR A 79 -13.32 -2.22 -1.67
CA THR A 79 -13.43 -2.78 -0.31
C THR A 79 -14.09 -4.15 -0.37
N VAL A 80 -13.47 -5.15 0.27
CA VAL A 80 -13.94 -6.53 0.36
C VAL A 80 -14.32 -6.84 1.81
N TYR A 81 -15.49 -7.43 2.03
CA TYR A 81 -15.96 -7.83 3.36
C TYR A 81 -15.87 -9.35 3.56
N GLY A 82 -15.37 -9.75 4.72
CA GLY A 82 -15.15 -11.15 5.09
C GLY A 82 -13.75 -11.68 4.72
N PRO A 83 -13.56 -13.01 4.76
CA PRO A 83 -12.30 -13.67 4.39
C PRO A 83 -11.92 -13.40 2.94
N LEU A 84 -10.63 -13.14 2.71
CA LEU A 84 -10.07 -12.70 1.44
C LEU A 84 -8.88 -13.59 1.07
N LEU A 85 -8.86 -14.07 -0.16
CA LEU A 85 -7.67 -14.61 -0.83
C LEU A 85 -7.22 -13.62 -1.90
N ILE A 86 -5.96 -13.22 -1.87
CA ILE A 86 -5.31 -12.55 -2.99
C ILE A 86 -4.31 -13.51 -3.61
N VAL A 87 -4.41 -13.69 -4.92
CA VAL A 87 -3.44 -14.47 -5.71
C VAL A 87 -3.38 -13.87 -7.12
N ASN A 88 -2.17 -13.72 -7.67
CA ASN A 88 -1.95 -13.18 -9.01
C ASN A 88 -2.70 -11.86 -9.31
N ASN A 89 -2.59 -10.88 -8.39
CA ASN A 89 -3.28 -9.59 -8.45
C ASN A 89 -4.82 -9.64 -8.49
N GLU A 90 -5.42 -10.79 -8.19
CA GLU A 90 -6.87 -10.97 -8.10
C GLU A 90 -7.32 -11.24 -6.67
N ALA A 91 -8.51 -10.75 -6.31
CA ALA A 91 -9.11 -10.92 -4.99
C ALA A 91 -10.34 -11.82 -5.04
N PHE A 92 -10.32 -12.88 -4.23
CA PHE A 92 -11.39 -13.86 -4.10
C PHE A 92 -11.93 -13.87 -2.67
N LYS A 93 -13.23 -14.12 -2.54
CA LYS A 93 -13.86 -14.34 -1.23
C LYS A 93 -13.92 -15.84 -0.94
N LEU A 94 -13.46 -16.25 0.25
CA LEU A 94 -13.59 -17.63 0.69
C LEU A 94 -14.72 -17.79 1.70
N LYS A 95 -15.36 -18.94 1.65
CA LYS A 95 -16.31 -19.37 2.69
C LYS A 95 -15.51 -19.99 3.84
N ILE A 96 -15.11 -19.16 4.79
CA ILE A 96 -14.47 -19.57 6.03
C ILE A 96 -15.35 -19.10 7.18
N ALA A 97 -15.67 -20.00 8.11
CA ALA A 97 -16.43 -19.66 9.29
C ALA A 97 -15.60 -18.74 10.22
N PRO A 98 -16.22 -17.74 10.87
CA PRO A 98 -15.55 -16.99 11.92
C PRO A 98 -15.10 -17.95 13.04
N PRO A 99 -14.07 -17.60 13.83
CA PRO A 99 -13.74 -18.38 15.00
C PRO A 99 -14.94 -18.44 15.94
N GLN A 100 -15.21 -19.62 16.50
CA GLN A 100 -16.35 -19.83 17.39
C GLN A 100 -15.92 -20.58 18.65
N THR A 101 -16.48 -20.20 19.80
CA THR A 101 -16.37 -21.00 21.02
C THR A 101 -17.47 -22.04 21.04
N LYS A 102 -17.13 -23.33 21.02
CA LYS A 102 -18.07 -24.44 21.20
C LYS A 102 -17.65 -25.25 22.41
N ASN A 103 -18.54 -25.39 23.39
CA ASN A 103 -18.30 -26.19 24.62
C ASN A 103 -16.99 -25.84 25.34
N GLY A 104 -16.63 -24.55 25.40
CA GLY A 104 -15.39 -24.08 26.02
C GLY A 104 -14.11 -24.30 25.20
N THR A 105 -14.22 -24.87 23.99
CA THR A 105 -13.12 -25.02 23.04
C THR A 105 -13.27 -24.03 21.90
N THR A 106 -12.21 -23.27 21.60
CA THR A 106 -12.18 -22.36 20.45
C THR A 106 -11.94 -23.17 19.17
N VAL A 107 -12.93 -23.18 18.28
CA VAL A 107 -12.78 -23.68 16.91
C VAL A 107 -12.18 -22.55 16.09
N HIS A 108 -10.89 -22.68 15.79
CA HIS A 108 -10.20 -21.72 14.96
C HIS A 108 -10.64 -21.78 13.49
N PRO A 109 -10.54 -20.68 12.73
CA PRO A 109 -11.17 -20.54 11.42
C PRO A 109 -10.61 -21.48 10.34
N PHE A 110 -9.34 -21.86 10.46
CA PHE A 110 -8.66 -22.69 9.46
C PHE A 110 -8.75 -24.19 9.75
N SER A 111 -9.52 -24.61 10.77
CA SER A 111 -9.81 -26.04 11.03
C SER A 111 -10.48 -26.72 9.84
N GLU A 112 -11.47 -26.05 9.26
CA GLU A 112 -12.28 -26.56 8.16
C GLU A 112 -11.70 -26.22 6.78
N LEU A 113 -10.48 -25.66 6.73
CA LEU A 113 -9.83 -25.37 5.46
C LEU A 113 -9.38 -26.69 4.82
N THR A 114 -10.11 -27.12 3.78
CA THR A 114 -9.81 -28.35 3.04
C THR A 114 -8.85 -28.07 1.88
N PRO A 115 -8.08 -29.09 1.42
CA PRO A 115 -7.30 -29.00 0.18
C PRO A 115 -8.12 -28.49 -1.01
N ASP A 116 -9.38 -28.91 -1.12
CA ASP A 116 -10.27 -28.49 -2.20
C ASP A 116 -10.52 -26.98 -2.23
N ALA A 117 -10.63 -26.34 -1.06
CA ALA A 117 -10.78 -24.89 -0.98
C ALA A 117 -9.54 -24.12 -1.47
N LEU A 118 -8.38 -24.80 -1.54
CA LEU A 118 -7.09 -24.25 -1.92
C LEU A 118 -6.64 -24.67 -3.33
N ARG A 119 -7.45 -25.46 -4.06
CA ARG A 119 -7.13 -25.92 -5.42
C ARG A 119 -6.86 -24.80 -6.42
N ILE A 120 -7.43 -23.61 -6.21
CA ILE A 120 -7.15 -22.44 -7.05
C ILE A 120 -5.65 -22.11 -7.11
N LEU A 121 -4.90 -22.41 -6.05
CA LEU A 121 -3.46 -22.12 -5.98
C LEU A 121 -2.61 -23.06 -6.84
N ASP A 122 -3.14 -24.22 -7.22
CA ASP A 122 -2.44 -25.17 -8.09
C ASP A 122 -2.63 -24.87 -9.58
N VAL A 123 -3.77 -24.24 -9.93
CA VAL A 123 -4.13 -23.93 -11.32
C VAL A 123 -3.71 -22.53 -11.77
N VAL A 124 -3.46 -21.61 -10.83
CA VAL A 124 -3.00 -20.26 -11.15
C VAL A 124 -1.56 -20.28 -11.69
N THR A 125 -1.33 -19.48 -12.74
CA THR A 125 -0.01 -19.21 -13.30
C THR A 125 0.27 -17.70 -13.29
N PRO A 126 1.43 -17.25 -12.76
CA PRO A 126 2.48 -18.04 -12.14
C PRO A 126 2.04 -18.65 -10.80
N LYS A 127 2.48 -19.88 -10.53
CA LYS A 127 2.19 -20.55 -9.26
C LYS A 127 2.87 -19.78 -8.11
N PRO A 128 2.15 -19.44 -7.03
CA PRO A 128 2.77 -18.73 -5.92
C PRO A 128 3.80 -19.61 -5.19
N GLU A 129 4.91 -19.03 -4.74
CA GLU A 129 5.94 -19.73 -3.95
C GLU A 129 5.58 -19.79 -2.46
N MET A 130 4.72 -18.87 -2.01
CA MET A 130 4.34 -18.72 -0.61
C MET A 130 2.88 -18.28 -0.47
N LEU A 131 2.17 -18.93 0.46
CA LEU A 131 0.88 -18.49 0.97
C LEU A 131 1.07 -17.91 2.38
N VAL A 132 0.84 -16.61 2.52
CA VAL A 132 0.78 -15.94 3.81
C VAL A 132 -0.64 -16.03 4.35
N VAL A 133 -0.81 -16.53 5.58
CA VAL A 133 -2.11 -16.77 6.21
C VAL A 133 -2.29 -15.84 7.41
N GLY A 134 -3.30 -14.97 7.33
CA GLY A 134 -3.69 -14.02 8.37
C GLY A 134 -4.91 -14.50 9.17
N GLY A 135 -4.70 -14.85 10.43
CA GLY A 135 -5.75 -15.41 11.32
C GLY A 135 -6.69 -14.40 11.99
N GLY A 136 -6.70 -13.13 11.56
CA GLY A 136 -7.46 -12.07 12.20
C GLY A 136 -6.63 -11.36 13.27
N ALA A 137 -7.17 -11.24 14.49
CA ALA A 137 -6.47 -10.64 15.63
C ALA A 137 -5.32 -11.53 16.16
N GLU A 138 -5.44 -12.83 15.96
CA GLU A 138 -4.52 -13.86 16.47
C GLU A 138 -3.95 -14.71 15.33
N THR A 139 -2.93 -15.51 15.65
CA THR A 139 -2.36 -16.49 14.73
C THR A 139 -3.00 -17.84 15.00
N TRP A 140 -3.51 -18.51 13.96
CA TRP A 140 -4.12 -19.82 14.05
C TRP A 140 -3.38 -20.84 13.18
N PRO A 141 -3.14 -22.07 13.66
CA PRO A 141 -2.60 -23.11 12.80
C PRO A 141 -3.58 -23.44 11.66
N VAL A 142 -3.01 -23.75 10.50
CA VAL A 142 -3.75 -24.31 9.36
C VAL A 142 -3.92 -25.81 9.57
N ASN A 143 -5.06 -26.36 9.12
CA ASN A 143 -5.29 -27.81 9.11
C ASN A 143 -4.10 -28.56 8.47
N LYS A 144 -3.69 -29.66 9.11
CA LYS A 144 -2.59 -30.53 8.65
C LYS A 144 -2.77 -30.97 7.19
N GLU A 145 -3.95 -31.41 6.79
CA GLU A 145 -4.21 -31.90 5.43
C GLU A 145 -4.04 -30.78 4.39
N ALA A 146 -4.54 -29.58 4.68
CA ALA A 146 -4.34 -28.41 3.82
C ALA A 146 -2.86 -28.01 3.73
N ARG A 147 -2.13 -28.07 4.85
CA ARG A 147 -0.69 -27.77 4.87
C ARG A 147 0.13 -28.78 4.06
N GLU A 148 -0.18 -30.07 4.20
CA GLU A 148 0.45 -31.14 3.43
C GLU A 148 0.17 -30.99 1.94
N TYR A 149 -1.07 -30.68 1.57
CA TYR A 149 -1.46 -30.38 0.20
C TYR A 149 -0.64 -29.20 -0.37
N LEU A 150 -0.61 -28.05 0.32
CA LEU A 150 0.16 -26.88 -0.12
C LEU A 150 1.64 -27.21 -0.32
N THR A 151 2.22 -27.97 0.61
CA THR A 151 3.62 -28.43 0.50
C THR A 151 3.81 -29.33 -0.72
N SER A 152 2.88 -30.24 -0.99
CA SER A 152 2.95 -31.18 -2.13
C SER A 152 2.94 -30.47 -3.49
N ILE A 153 2.27 -29.32 -3.58
CA ILE A 153 2.22 -28.51 -4.81
C ILE A 153 3.34 -27.45 -4.88
N GLY A 154 4.26 -27.44 -3.91
CA GLY A 154 5.44 -26.57 -3.87
C GLY A 154 5.22 -25.20 -3.23
N ILE A 155 4.14 -25.03 -2.45
CA ILE A 155 3.79 -23.75 -1.81
C ILE A 155 4.18 -23.78 -0.33
N SER A 156 5.04 -22.85 0.08
CA SER A 156 5.37 -22.64 1.50
C SER A 156 4.26 -21.88 2.24
N VAL A 157 4.07 -22.13 3.53
CA VAL A 157 3.00 -21.50 4.33
C VAL A 157 3.58 -20.71 5.49
N GLU A 158 3.26 -19.42 5.55
CA GLU A 158 3.59 -18.54 6.68
C GLU A 158 2.31 -18.16 7.42
N MET A 159 2.24 -18.38 8.73
CA MET A 159 1.05 -18.10 9.54
C MET A 159 1.35 -16.94 10.50
N ALA A 160 0.49 -15.93 10.50
CA ALA A 160 0.56 -14.79 11.39
C ALA A 160 -0.82 -14.22 11.70
N ASN A 161 -0.89 -13.18 12.53
CA ASN A 161 -2.09 -12.36 12.59
C ASN A 161 -2.26 -11.58 11.28
N THR A 162 -3.47 -11.09 11.00
CA THR A 162 -3.78 -10.44 9.71
C THR A 162 -2.97 -9.18 9.46
N LYS A 163 -2.57 -8.46 10.51
CA LYS A 163 -1.74 -7.25 10.37
C LYS A 163 -0.35 -7.59 9.85
N PHE A 164 0.33 -8.55 10.48
CA PHE A 164 1.66 -8.99 10.05
C PHE A 164 1.59 -9.68 8.69
N ALA A 165 0.62 -10.59 8.49
CA ALA A 165 0.42 -11.28 7.22
C ALA A 165 0.22 -10.31 6.04
N SER A 166 -0.60 -9.26 6.23
CA SER A 166 -0.83 -8.25 5.18
C SER A 166 0.44 -7.46 4.86
N ASN A 167 1.27 -7.15 5.86
CA ASN A 167 2.53 -6.47 5.65
C ASN A 167 3.52 -7.35 4.88
N THR A 168 3.71 -8.61 5.29
CA THR A 168 4.57 -9.56 4.58
C THR A 168 4.13 -9.70 3.13
N PHE A 169 2.83 -9.94 2.90
CA PHE A 169 2.29 -10.04 1.54
C PHE A 169 2.53 -8.77 0.71
N ASN A 170 2.29 -7.59 1.29
CA ASN A 170 2.47 -6.32 0.57
C ASN A 170 3.93 -6.12 0.12
N VAL A 171 4.90 -6.45 0.99
CA VAL A 171 6.34 -6.35 0.64
C VAL A 171 6.67 -7.32 -0.50
N LEU A 172 6.26 -8.59 -0.38
CA LEU A 172 6.50 -9.59 -1.43
C LEU A 172 5.86 -9.17 -2.77
N ALA A 173 4.63 -8.63 -2.72
CA ALA A 173 3.94 -8.13 -3.90
C ALA A 173 4.66 -6.92 -4.52
N GLU A 174 5.18 -5.99 -3.70
CA GLU A 174 5.97 -4.84 -4.17
C GLU A 174 7.32 -5.25 -4.78
N GLU A 175 7.92 -6.33 -4.29
CA GLU A 175 9.14 -6.93 -4.86
C GLU A 175 8.87 -7.70 -6.18
N GLY A 176 7.61 -7.81 -6.61
CA GLY A 176 7.23 -8.59 -7.79
C GLY A 176 7.31 -10.11 -7.57
N ARG A 177 7.37 -10.56 -6.31
CA ARG A 177 7.39 -11.98 -5.96
C ARG A 177 6.00 -12.59 -6.06
N HIS A 178 5.94 -13.86 -6.44
CA HIS A 178 4.69 -14.59 -6.59
C HIS A 178 4.20 -15.10 -5.23
N ALA A 179 3.63 -14.21 -4.42
CA ALA A 179 3.01 -14.56 -3.15
C ALA A 179 1.48 -14.55 -3.24
N ALA A 180 0.84 -15.35 -2.40
CA ALA A 180 -0.60 -15.31 -2.15
C ALA A 180 -0.87 -14.92 -0.70
N LEU A 181 -2.04 -14.32 -0.44
CA LEU A 181 -2.50 -13.96 0.91
C LEU A 181 -3.87 -14.55 1.17
N LEU A 182 -4.03 -15.35 2.22
CA LEU A 182 -5.33 -15.73 2.76
C LEU A 182 -5.53 -15.04 4.11
N ALA A 183 -6.47 -14.11 4.22
CA ALA A 183 -6.65 -13.29 5.42
C ALA A 183 -8.09 -13.24 5.91
N ILE A 184 -8.25 -13.31 7.24
CA ILE A 184 -9.51 -13.07 7.95
C ILE A 184 -9.50 -11.66 8.55
N PRO A 185 -10.60 -10.90 8.50
CA PRO A 185 -10.65 -9.57 9.07
C PRO A 185 -10.37 -9.56 10.58
N ALA A 186 -9.60 -8.57 11.06
CA ALA A 186 -9.12 -8.53 12.44
C ALA A 186 -10.21 -8.24 13.49
N GLY A 187 -11.37 -7.71 13.08
CA GLY A 187 -12.48 -7.45 13.99
C GLY A 187 -13.37 -8.66 14.25
N VAL A 188 -13.11 -9.80 13.61
CA VAL A 188 -13.82 -11.05 13.90
C VAL A 188 -13.21 -11.68 15.15
N LYS A 189 -13.89 -11.49 16.29
CA LYS A 189 -13.51 -12.07 17.59
C LYS A 189 -14.34 -13.31 17.87
N VAL A 190 -13.77 -14.21 18.68
CA VAL A 190 -14.42 -15.42 19.22
C VAL A 190 -15.51 -15.05 20.22
#